data_AF-A0A0R0BD25-F1
#
_entry.id   AF-A0A0R0BD25-F1
#
_cell.length_a   1.000
_cell.length_b   1.000
_cell.length_c   1.000
_cell.angle_alpha   90.00
_cell.angle_beta   90.00
_cell.angle_gamma   90.00
#
_symmetry.space_group_name_H-M   'P 1'
#
loop_
_entity.id
_entity.type
_entity.pdbx_description
1 polymer ?
#
loop_
_entity_poly.entity_id
_entity_poly.type
_entity_poly.pdbx_seq_one_letter_code
_entity_poly.pdbx_strand_id
1 'polypeptide(L)'
;MQHKMNGLRHGADKSPTLSNVNQTECKAGWPDSPTLRLKELIKLLRVSRSKAYELMKSDPDFPKGIPLYDSELSPKFYWTHEAMAWAEGRAVKFRRAKEAK
;
A
#
# COMPACT_ATOMS: atom_id res chain seq x y z
N MET A 1 35.90 -31.04 -50.17
CA MET A 1 36.34 -30.08 -49.13
C MET A 1 35.12 -29.70 -48.31
N GLN A 2 35.23 -29.83 -46.99
CA GLN A 2 34.21 -29.40 -46.04
C GLN A 2 34.23 -27.87 -45.91
N HIS A 3 33.08 -27.25 -45.72
CA HIS A 3 32.96 -26.15 -44.75
C HIS A 3 31.52 -26.07 -44.25
N LYS A 4 31.34 -26.55 -43.01
CA LYS A 4 30.22 -26.25 -42.12
C LYS A 4 30.46 -24.87 -41.54
N MET A 5 29.43 -24.03 -41.42
CA MET A 5 29.22 -23.28 -40.17
C MET A 5 27.82 -22.66 -40.11
N ASN A 6 27.23 -22.85 -38.93
CA ASN A 6 25.83 -22.65 -38.60
C ASN A 6 25.55 -21.22 -38.16
N GLY A 7 24.25 -20.88 -38.18
CA GLY A 7 23.64 -19.63 -37.78
C GLY A 7 24.17 -19.00 -36.49
N LEU A 8 24.42 -17.70 -36.58
CA LEU A 8 24.75 -16.84 -35.45
C LEU A 8 23.47 -16.50 -34.68
N ARG A 9 23.54 -16.75 -33.37
CA ARG A 9 22.47 -16.65 -32.40
C ARG A 9 22.40 -15.26 -31.75
N HIS A 10 21.17 -14.87 -31.41
CA HIS A 10 20.74 -14.08 -30.24
C HIS A 10 21.29 -12.65 -30.08
N GLY A 11 20.52 -11.67 -30.57
CA GLY A 11 20.47 -10.34 -29.96
C GLY A 11 19.74 -10.42 -28.61
N ALA A 12 20.43 -10.04 -27.55
CA ALA A 12 19.91 -10.00 -26.19
C ALA A 12 19.30 -8.62 -25.91
N ASP A 13 18.02 -8.43 -26.23
CA ASP A 13 17.22 -7.35 -25.65
C ASP A 13 16.87 -7.71 -24.21
N LYS A 14 17.79 -7.42 -23.29
CA LYS A 14 17.51 -7.43 -21.86
C LYS A 14 16.71 -6.18 -21.50
N SER A 15 15.43 -6.19 -21.83
CA SER A 15 14.45 -5.32 -21.18
C SER A 15 14.42 -5.67 -19.69
N PRO A 16 14.58 -4.73 -18.75
CA PRO A 16 14.35 -5.01 -17.35
C PRO A 16 12.85 -5.21 -17.20
N THR A 17 12.41 -6.47 -17.19
CA THR A 17 11.08 -6.84 -16.72
C THR A 17 11.01 -6.38 -15.27
N LEU A 18 10.41 -5.21 -15.05
CA LEU A 18 9.95 -4.77 -13.74
C LEU A 18 9.05 -5.88 -13.23
N SER A 19 9.59 -6.69 -12.33
CA SER A 19 8.87 -7.71 -11.60
C SER A 19 7.69 -7.02 -10.94
N ASN A 20 6.52 -7.26 -11.52
CA ASN A 20 5.22 -6.93 -10.96
C ASN A 20 5.09 -7.72 -9.66
N VAL A 21 5.55 -7.16 -8.55
CA VAL A 21 5.36 -7.71 -7.20
C VAL A 21 3.88 -7.51 -6.84
N ASN A 22 3.01 -8.33 -7.42
CA ASN A 22 1.71 -8.66 -6.86
C ASN A 22 1.88 -9.89 -5.96
N GLN A 23 2.69 -9.77 -4.91
CA GLN A 23 2.58 -10.65 -3.75
C GLN A 23 1.72 -9.94 -2.71
N THR A 24 0.41 -9.96 -2.93
CA THR A 24 -0.51 -9.94 -1.80
C THR A 24 -0.76 -11.38 -1.42
N GLU A 25 0.24 -12.00 -0.77
CA GLU A 25 -0.06 -13.11 0.12
C GLU A 25 -1.00 -12.57 1.19
N CYS A 26 -2.19 -13.15 1.29
CA CYS A 26 -3.11 -12.95 2.39
C CYS A 26 -2.57 -13.61 3.66
N LYS A 27 -1.36 -13.23 4.10
CA LYS A 27 -1.02 -13.36 5.53
C LYS A 27 -1.89 -12.33 6.24
N ALA A 28 -2.68 -12.77 7.22
CA ALA A 28 -3.41 -11.91 8.14
C ALA A 28 -2.43 -11.18 9.08
N GLY A 29 -1.44 -10.51 8.52
CA GLY A 29 -0.37 -9.79 9.19
C GLY A 29 -0.40 -8.34 8.76
N TRP A 30 -0.08 -7.46 9.70
CA TRP A 30 0.17 -6.06 9.42
C TRP A 30 1.26 -5.93 8.36
N PRO A 31 1.22 -4.91 7.49
CA PRO A 31 2.26 -4.71 6.50
C PRO A 31 3.60 -4.40 7.20
N ASP A 32 4.67 -5.02 6.71
CA ASP A 32 6.03 -4.83 7.25
C ASP A 32 6.68 -3.52 6.79
N SER A 33 6.13 -2.89 5.74
CA SER A 33 6.62 -1.60 5.24
C SER A 33 6.33 -0.48 6.25
N PRO A 34 7.27 0.45 6.52
CA PRO A 34 7.04 1.58 7.42
C PRO A 34 6.01 2.58 6.86
N THR A 35 5.79 2.57 5.55
CA THR A 35 4.88 3.49 4.86
C THR A 35 3.90 2.77 3.95
N LEU A 36 2.74 3.38 3.72
CA LEU A 36 1.66 2.90 2.87
C LEU A 36 1.31 3.92 1.79
N ARG A 37 0.92 3.42 0.62
CA ARG A 37 0.15 4.18 -0.37
C ARG A 37 -1.33 4.16 0.00
N LEU A 38 -2.12 5.09 -0.56
CA LEU A 38 -3.56 5.15 -0.28
C LEU A 38 -4.27 3.81 -0.52
N LYS A 39 -3.91 3.08 -1.59
CA LYS A 39 -4.47 1.76 -1.90
C LYS A 39 -4.22 0.73 -0.79
N GLU A 40 -3.07 0.80 -0.14
CA GLU A 40 -2.68 -0.12 0.93
C GLU A 40 -3.34 0.28 2.26
N LEU A 41 -3.37 1.59 2.55
CA LEU A 41 -4.08 2.14 3.71
C LEU A 41 -5.54 1.71 3.73
N ILE A 42 -6.29 1.90 2.65
CA ILE A 42 -7.73 1.56 2.61
C ILE A 42 -7.97 0.04 2.69
N LYS A 43 -7.03 -0.78 2.19
CA LYS A 43 -7.08 -2.23 2.33
C LYS A 43 -6.85 -2.65 3.78
N LEU A 44 -5.88 -2.04 4.45
CA LEU A 44 -5.56 -2.29 5.85
C LEU A 44 -6.72 -1.88 6.76
N LEU A 45 -7.25 -0.68 6.57
CA LEU A 45 -8.36 -0.13 7.36
C LEU A 45 -9.73 -0.73 7.01
N ARG A 46 -9.82 -1.54 5.95
CA ARG A 46 -11.06 -2.16 5.44
C ARG A 46 -12.17 -1.14 5.15
N VAL A 47 -11.81 -0.01 4.55
CA VAL A 47 -12.75 1.04 4.14
C VAL A 47 -12.72 1.25 2.62
N SER A 48 -13.81 1.74 2.05
CA SER A 48 -13.84 2.15 0.65
C SER A 48 -13.02 3.43 0.44
N ARG A 49 -12.62 3.70 -0.80
CA ARG A 49 -11.91 4.94 -1.15
C ARG A 49 -12.74 6.19 -0.82
N SER A 50 -14.02 6.20 -1.18
CA SER A 50 -14.92 7.33 -0.86
C SER A 50 -15.01 7.56 0.64
N LYS A 51 -15.12 6.47 1.43
CA LYS A 51 -15.15 6.57 2.89
C LYS A 51 -13.85 7.11 3.47
N ALA A 52 -12.71 6.71 2.93
CA ALA A 52 -11.42 7.27 3.35
C ALA A 52 -11.36 8.79 3.14
N TYR A 53 -11.85 9.30 2.00
CA TYR A 53 -11.90 10.75 1.76
C TYR A 53 -12.87 11.48 2.70
N GLU A 54 -13.99 10.88 3.08
CA GLU A 54 -14.85 11.45 4.14
C GLU A 54 -14.12 11.51 5.48
N LEU A 55 -13.44 10.43 5.87
CA LEU A 55 -12.69 10.36 7.13
C LEU A 55 -11.56 11.40 7.17
N MET A 56 -10.82 11.56 6.07
CA MET A 56 -9.78 12.60 5.96
C MET A 56 -10.30 14.02 6.21
N LYS A 57 -11.60 14.28 5.98
CA LYS A 57 -12.23 15.59 6.21
C LYS A 57 -12.88 15.71 7.59
N SER A 58 -13.34 14.61 8.15
CA SER A 58 -14.23 14.61 9.32
C SER A 58 -13.59 14.06 10.60
N ASP A 59 -12.61 13.17 10.47
CA ASP A 59 -11.93 12.53 11.59
C ASP A 59 -10.52 13.12 11.73
N PRO A 60 -10.26 13.96 12.74
CA PRO A 60 -8.96 14.62 12.91
C PRO A 60 -7.83 13.64 13.25
N ASP A 61 -8.17 12.46 13.78
CA ASP A 61 -7.22 11.40 14.15
C ASP A 61 -6.91 10.48 12.95
N PHE A 62 -7.59 10.66 11.82
CA PHE A 62 -7.36 9.82 10.64
C PHE A 62 -5.92 10.01 10.11
N PRO A 63 -5.22 8.93 9.69
CA PRO A 63 -3.85 9.01 9.21
C PRO A 63 -3.65 10.06 8.11
N LYS A 64 -2.69 10.96 8.31
CA LYS A 64 -2.46 12.10 7.41
C LYS A 64 -1.50 11.72 6.30
N GLY A 65 -1.89 12.02 5.07
CA GLY A 65 -1.06 11.76 3.90
C GLY A 65 0.02 12.84 3.75
N ILE A 66 1.28 12.43 3.68
CA ILE A 66 2.43 13.30 3.44
C ILE A 66 2.72 13.30 1.93
N PRO A 67 2.77 14.47 1.26
CA PRO A 67 3.06 14.55 -0.17
C PRO A 67 4.52 14.17 -0.46
N LEU A 68 4.77 13.50 -1.59
CA LEU A 68 6.13 13.14 -2.02
C LEU A 68 6.87 14.27 -2.73
N TYR A 69 6.15 15.30 -3.17
CA TYR A 69 6.64 16.41 -3.98
C TYR A 69 5.86 17.67 -3.62
N ASP A 70 6.41 18.83 -3.93
CA ASP A 70 5.83 20.14 -3.63
C ASP A 70 4.72 20.52 -4.64
N SER A 71 3.64 19.74 -4.65
CA SER A 71 2.46 19.99 -5.46
C SER A 71 1.20 19.53 -4.74
N GLU A 72 0.09 20.24 -4.91
CA GLU A 72 -1.21 19.89 -4.33
C GLU A 72 -1.70 18.50 -4.77
N LEU A 73 -1.39 18.12 -6.02
CA LEU A 73 -1.77 16.84 -6.61
C LEU A 73 -0.70 15.76 -6.41
N SER A 74 0.31 16.02 -5.58
CA SER A 74 1.38 15.08 -5.32
C SER A 74 0.84 13.79 -4.70
N PRO A 75 1.28 12.61 -5.19
CA PRO A 75 0.97 11.35 -4.54
C PRO A 75 1.43 11.36 -3.08
N LYS A 76 0.57 10.88 -2.18
CA LYS A 76 0.84 10.87 -0.74
C LYS A 76 1.25 9.49 -0.26
N PHE A 77 2.10 9.45 0.75
CA PHE A 77 2.33 8.26 1.57
C PHE A 77 1.76 8.49 2.98
N TYR A 78 1.56 7.40 3.71
CA TYR A 78 1.01 7.38 5.06
C TYR A 78 1.90 6.52 5.94
N TRP A 79 2.04 6.86 7.22
CA TRP A 79 2.77 6.03 8.15
C TRP A 79 1.97 4.80 8.55
N THR A 80 2.60 3.62 8.47
CA THR A 80 1.95 2.36 8.83
C THR A 80 1.55 2.34 10.30
N HIS A 81 2.43 2.78 11.20
CA HIS A 81 2.15 2.78 12.65
C HIS A 81 0.99 3.71 13.03
N GLU A 82 0.82 4.85 12.36
CA GLU A 82 -0.33 5.73 12.57
C GLU A 82 -1.64 5.05 12.12
N ALA A 83 -1.62 4.37 10.97
CA ALA A 83 -2.77 3.62 10.50
C ALA A 83 -3.16 2.48 11.45
N MET A 84 -2.17 1.79 12.02
CA MET A 84 -2.37 0.76 13.05
C MET A 84 -3.00 1.35 14.31
N ALA A 85 -2.41 2.41 14.86
CA ALA A 85 -2.90 3.07 16.06
C ALA A 85 -4.33 3.57 15.91
N TRP A 86 -4.68 4.13 14.74
CA TRP A 86 -6.06 4.56 14.46
C TRP A 86 -7.03 3.37 14.43
N ALA A 87 -6.67 2.27 13.77
CA ALA A 87 -7.51 1.07 13.69
C ALA A 87 -7.74 0.45 15.08
N GLU A 88 -6.67 0.32 15.86
CA GLU A 88 -6.72 -0.17 17.24
C GLU A 88 -7.57 0.73 18.13
N GLY A 89 -7.41 2.06 18.01
CA GLY A 89 -8.19 3.04 18.75
C GLY A 89 -9.70 2.90 18.54
N ARG A 90 -10.15 2.57 17.32
CA ARG A 90 -11.57 2.28 17.04
C ARG A 90 -12.03 0.97 17.66
N ALA A 91 -11.22 -0.08 17.59
CA ALA A 91 -11.54 -1.37 18.20
C ALA A 91 -11.71 -1.25 19.72
N VAL A 92 -10.84 -0.48 20.39
CA VAL A 92 -10.91 -0.23 21.83
C VAL A 92 -12.18 0.55 22.20
N LYS A 93 -12.52 1.61 21.45
CA LYS A 93 -13.78 2.38 21.66
C LYS A 93 -15.00 1.47 21.58
N PHE A 94 -15.03 0.56 20.60
CA PHE A 94 -16.14 -0.37 20.42
C PHE A 94 -16.23 -1.42 21.54
N ARG A 95 -15.08 -1.97 21.97
CA ARG A 95 -15.03 -2.93 23.09
C ARG A 95 -15.52 -2.30 24.40
N ARG A 96 -15.06 -1.09 24.72
CA ARG A 96 -15.51 -0.34 25.90
C ARG A 96 -17.00 -0.07 25.91
N ALA A 97 -17.58 0.29 24.76
CA ALA A 97 -19.02 0.50 24.62
C ALA A 97 -19.84 -0.78 24.87
N LYS A 98 -19.27 -1.95 24.57
CA LYS A 98 -19.90 -3.25 24.83
C LYS A 98 -19.82 -3.65 26.30
N GLU A 99 -18.73 -3.32 27.00
CA GLU A 99 -18.54 -3.63 28.42
C GLU A 99 -19.36 -2.71 29.35
N ALA A 100 -19.74 -1.52 28.89
CA ALA A 100 -20.56 -0.57 29.64
C ALA A 100 -22.08 -0.83 29.56
N LYS A 101 -22.51 -1.93 28.93
CA LYS A 101 -23.91 -2.29 28.70
C LYS A 101 -24.22 -3.64 29.33
#